data_AF-A0A316PSW4-F1
#
_entry.id   AF-A0A316PSW4-F1
#
_cell.length_a   1.000
_cell.length_b   1.000
_cell.length_c   1.000
_cell.angle_alpha   90.00
_cell.angle_beta   90.00
_cell.angle_gamma   90.00
#
_symmetry.space_group_name_H-M   'P 1'
#
loop_
_entity.id
_entity.type
_entity.pdbx_description
1 polymer ?
#
loop_
_entity_poly.entity_id
_entity_poly.type
_entity_poly.pdbx_seq_one_letter_code
_entity_poly.pdbx_strand_id
1 'polypeptide(L)'
;MAVDYVERTETGQSILTTLDNTYARIEKFIDGEKKPDPSEAVAGGSGKDAPILNLIHEDGLYTKGYDVVPKNNKYEERIKNCPANSSTNGHWTEERGESVFISDDPRVKDILDKYGVKGVEYKNGIPDFSPFAVAEVKISGMTDKRVDNFKSADAKLAEQLSTDGKVYTAKDIEKWRKENNYTWHELNDVETIQLVPTNINAPIFKHLGGCSEYKKGGK
;
A
#
# COMPACT_ATOMS: atom_id res chain seq x y z
N MET A 1 6.58 -54.47 12.69
CA MET A 1 6.88 -53.46 13.74
C MET A 1 7.30 -52.20 13.00
N ALA A 2 6.34 -51.37 12.59
CA ALA A 2 6.59 -50.10 11.92
C ALA A 2 6.13 -48.99 12.86
N VAL A 3 7.02 -48.03 13.01
CA VAL A 3 7.12 -46.99 14.04
C VAL A 3 6.25 -45.79 13.68
N ASP A 4 5.95 -45.02 14.72
CA ASP A 4 4.92 -44.00 14.80
C ASP A 4 4.99 -42.86 13.78
N TYR A 5 3.79 -42.38 13.50
CA TYR A 5 3.42 -41.16 12.79
C TYR A 5 3.92 -39.93 13.58
N VAL A 6 4.53 -38.96 12.88
CA VAL A 6 4.69 -37.59 13.40
C VAL A 6 4.06 -36.64 12.39
N GLU A 7 3.02 -35.95 12.85
CA GLU A 7 2.22 -34.96 12.12
C GLU A 7 3.07 -33.79 11.61
N ARG A 8 2.80 -33.35 10.36
CA ARG A 8 3.14 -32.00 9.88
C ARG A 8 1.84 -31.22 9.72
N THR A 9 1.75 -30.09 10.40
CA THR A 9 0.58 -29.22 10.47
C THR A 9 0.34 -28.40 9.19
N GLU A 10 -0.94 -28.12 8.92
CA GLU A 10 -1.55 -27.65 7.66
C GLU A 10 -1.34 -26.17 7.28
N THR A 11 -0.23 -25.51 7.63
CA THR A 11 -0.11 -24.04 7.38
C THR A 11 0.73 -23.63 6.17
N GLY A 12 1.30 -24.57 5.41
CA GLY A 12 2.18 -24.25 4.28
C GLY A 12 1.46 -23.96 2.96
N GLN A 13 0.23 -24.45 2.77
CA GLN A 13 -0.42 -24.44 1.46
C GLN A 13 -1.04 -23.07 1.12
N SER A 14 -1.60 -22.35 2.10
CA SER A 14 -2.27 -21.07 1.85
C SER A 14 -1.30 -19.95 1.48
N ILE A 15 -0.18 -19.86 2.20
CA ILE A 15 0.84 -18.81 2.03
C ILE A 15 1.50 -18.91 0.65
N LEU A 16 1.76 -20.13 0.16
CA LEU A 16 2.33 -20.36 -1.18
C LEU A 16 1.37 -19.90 -2.28
N THR A 17 0.06 -20.21 -2.19
CA THR A 17 -0.94 -19.70 -3.15
C THR A 17 -1.08 -18.17 -3.12
N THR A 18 -1.02 -17.54 -1.94
CA THR A 18 -1.10 -16.07 -1.82
C THR A 18 0.14 -15.40 -2.42
N LEU A 19 1.33 -15.97 -2.21
CA LEU A 19 2.58 -15.48 -2.81
C LEU A 19 2.56 -15.64 -4.34
N ASP A 20 2.20 -16.82 -4.86
CA ASP A 20 2.11 -17.07 -6.31
C ASP A 20 1.10 -16.13 -7.00
N ASN A 21 -0.04 -15.88 -6.36
CA ASN A 21 -1.03 -14.91 -6.85
C ASN A 21 -0.52 -13.47 -6.80
N THR A 22 0.26 -13.10 -5.78
CA THR A 22 0.87 -11.77 -5.66
C THR A 22 1.94 -11.55 -6.75
N TYR A 23 2.76 -12.57 -7.02
CA TYR A 23 3.76 -12.52 -8.09
C TYR A 23 3.13 -12.42 -9.48
N ALA A 24 2.11 -13.23 -9.78
CA ALA A 24 1.36 -13.13 -11.03
C ALA A 24 0.63 -11.78 -11.21
N ARG A 25 0.22 -11.13 -10.11
CA ARG A 25 -0.42 -9.80 -10.08
C ARG A 25 0.57 -8.70 -10.45
N ILE A 26 1.82 -8.80 -9.97
CA ILE A 26 2.82 -7.76 -10.17
C ILE A 26 3.59 -7.89 -11.48
N GLU A 27 3.73 -9.09 -12.03
CA GLU A 27 4.29 -9.25 -13.37
C GLU A 27 3.42 -8.58 -14.45
N LYS A 28 2.09 -8.63 -14.30
CA LYS A 28 1.14 -7.91 -15.17
C LYS A 28 1.11 -6.40 -14.91
N PHE A 29 1.54 -5.93 -13.74
CA PHE A 29 1.63 -4.50 -13.44
C PHE A 29 2.77 -3.82 -14.24
N ILE A 30 3.93 -4.45 -14.40
CA ILE A 30 5.12 -3.81 -14.99
C ILE A 30 5.17 -3.88 -16.52
N ASP A 31 4.54 -4.89 -17.15
CA ASP A 31 4.62 -5.11 -18.61
C ASP A 31 3.78 -4.16 -19.50
N GLY A 32 3.17 -3.13 -18.92
CA GLY A 32 2.61 -2.05 -19.72
C GLY A 32 1.41 -2.42 -20.58
N GLU A 33 0.58 -3.38 -20.17
CA GLU A 33 -0.82 -3.33 -20.59
C GLU A 33 -1.39 -2.00 -20.09
N LYS A 34 -1.48 -1.03 -21.00
CA LYS A 34 -2.28 0.17 -20.83
C LYS A 34 -3.66 -0.30 -20.37
N LYS A 35 -4.13 0.18 -19.22
CA LYS A 35 -5.54 0.03 -18.89
C LYS A 35 -6.38 0.50 -20.08
N PRO A 36 -7.44 -0.23 -20.47
CA PRO A 36 -8.42 0.31 -21.39
C PRO A 36 -9.00 1.61 -20.82
N ASP A 37 -9.40 2.50 -21.72
CA ASP A 37 -10.06 3.76 -21.37
C ASP A 37 -11.25 3.47 -20.40
N PRO A 38 -11.33 4.15 -19.24
CA PRO A 38 -12.42 3.93 -18.28
C PRO A 38 -13.83 4.14 -18.84
N SER A 39 -13.99 4.73 -20.03
CA SER A 39 -15.28 4.92 -20.71
C SER A 39 -15.80 3.70 -21.48
N GLU A 40 -15.04 2.60 -21.60
CA GLU A 40 -15.45 1.44 -22.43
C GLU A 40 -16.25 0.34 -21.68
N ALA A 41 -16.55 0.50 -20.39
CA ALA A 41 -17.36 -0.47 -19.66
C ALA A 41 -18.87 -0.19 -19.78
N VAL A 42 -19.50 -0.63 -20.88
CA VAL A 42 -20.97 -0.69 -21.00
C VAL A 42 -21.46 -2.08 -21.38
N ALA A 43 -22.33 -2.60 -20.50
CA ALA A 43 -23.42 -3.56 -20.68
C ALA A 43 -23.17 -4.94 -21.33
N GLY A 44 -23.33 -5.99 -20.50
CA GLY A 44 -24.15 -7.18 -20.74
C GLY A 44 -23.98 -7.98 -22.05
N GLY A 45 -23.45 -9.20 -21.95
CA GLY A 45 -23.58 -10.19 -23.02
C GLY A 45 -22.83 -11.49 -22.74
N SER A 46 -23.56 -12.60 -22.75
CA SER A 46 -23.02 -13.96 -22.69
C SER A 46 -22.06 -14.26 -23.85
N GLY A 47 -20.78 -14.48 -23.56
CA GLY A 47 -19.78 -14.87 -24.55
C GLY A 47 -18.45 -15.20 -23.86
N LYS A 48 -17.72 -16.18 -24.37
CA LYS A 48 -16.44 -16.66 -23.83
C LYS A 48 -15.35 -15.61 -24.03
N ASP A 49 -15.28 -14.63 -23.14
CA ASP A 49 -14.12 -13.79 -22.83
C ASP A 49 -14.35 -13.30 -21.40
N ALA A 50 -13.74 -13.99 -20.44
CA ALA A 50 -13.95 -13.67 -19.03
C ALA A 50 -13.32 -12.29 -18.72
N PRO A 51 -14.07 -11.40 -18.05
CA PRO A 51 -13.67 -10.01 -17.87
C PRO A 51 -12.39 -9.87 -17.04
N ILE A 52 -11.58 -8.93 -17.52
CA ILE A 52 -10.34 -8.37 -17.00
C ILE A 52 -10.38 -8.22 -15.47
N LEU A 53 -9.38 -8.81 -14.81
CA LEU A 53 -8.97 -8.62 -13.42
C LEU A 53 -10.07 -8.12 -12.45
N ASN A 54 -10.76 -9.07 -11.83
CA ASN A 54 -11.21 -8.86 -10.45
C ASN A 54 -9.96 -8.56 -9.60
N LEU A 55 -9.61 -7.29 -9.40
CA LEU A 55 -8.77 -6.86 -8.28
C LEU A 55 -9.59 -7.10 -7.02
N ILE A 56 -9.60 -8.35 -6.56
CA ILE A 56 -10.07 -8.67 -5.23
C ILE A 56 -9.08 -7.98 -4.29
N HIS A 57 -9.57 -6.97 -3.57
CA HIS A 57 -8.98 -6.52 -2.33
C HIS A 57 -9.19 -7.69 -1.36
N GLU A 58 -8.19 -8.55 -1.19
CA GLU A 58 -8.22 -9.51 -0.10
C GLU A 58 -7.84 -8.74 1.16
N ASP A 59 -8.83 -8.55 2.04
CA ASP A 59 -8.62 -7.95 3.34
C ASP A 59 -7.44 -8.65 4.04
N GLY A 60 -6.46 -7.86 4.49
CA GLY A 60 -5.31 -8.36 5.26
C GLY A 60 -4.06 -8.73 4.45
N LEU A 61 -4.00 -8.42 3.15
CA LEU A 61 -2.77 -8.66 2.36
C LEU A 61 -1.60 -7.75 2.75
N TYR A 62 -1.88 -6.48 3.06
CA TYR A 62 -0.87 -5.48 3.40
C TYR A 62 -1.06 -4.97 4.82
N THR A 63 0.04 -4.55 5.44
CA THR A 63 0.07 -4.10 6.83
C THR A 63 -0.75 -2.84 6.99
N LYS A 64 -1.72 -2.83 7.91
CA LYS A 64 -2.40 -1.57 8.23
C LYS A 64 -1.42 -0.62 8.88
N GLY A 65 -1.44 0.65 8.48
CA GLY A 65 -0.48 1.62 9.01
C GLY A 65 -0.47 1.68 10.54
N TYR A 66 -1.63 1.58 11.18
CA TYR A 66 -1.76 1.60 12.64
C TYR A 66 -1.44 0.27 13.35
N ASP A 67 -1.20 -0.82 12.61
CA ASP A 67 -0.80 -2.12 13.20
C ASP A 67 0.71 -2.17 13.49
N VAL A 68 1.51 -1.27 12.91
CA VAL A 68 2.93 -1.15 13.25
C VAL A 68 3.14 -0.34 14.53
N VAL A 69 4.23 -0.62 15.24
CA VAL A 69 4.61 0.14 16.43
C VAL A 69 5.38 1.41 16.00
N PRO A 70 4.83 2.63 16.20
CA PRO A 70 5.52 3.85 15.85
C PRO A 70 6.77 4.03 16.71
N LYS A 71 7.87 4.49 16.09
CA LYS A 71 9.20 4.42 16.72
C LYS A 71 9.51 5.56 17.70
N ASN A 72 9.28 6.82 17.35
CA ASN A 72 9.85 7.97 18.07
C ASN A 72 8.87 9.12 18.35
N ASN A 73 7.92 9.39 17.44
CA ASN A 73 6.93 10.44 17.63
C ASN A 73 5.93 10.06 18.72
N LYS A 74 5.47 11.08 19.45
CA LYS A 74 4.39 10.91 20.43
C LYS A 74 3.02 10.91 19.75
N TYR A 75 2.03 10.38 20.44
CA TYR A 75 0.62 10.40 20.01
C TYR A 75 0.19 11.81 19.56
N GLU A 76 0.41 12.81 20.41
CA GLU A 76 -0.06 14.18 20.17
C GLU A 76 0.60 14.81 18.93
N GLU A 77 1.84 14.41 18.61
CA GLU A 77 2.54 14.85 17.42
C GLU A 77 1.93 14.24 16.15
N ARG A 78 1.54 12.97 16.19
CA ARG A 78 0.84 12.31 15.08
C ARG A 78 -0.53 12.96 14.85
N ILE A 79 -1.35 13.09 15.90
CA ILE A 79 -2.68 13.72 15.83
C ILE A 79 -2.62 15.14 15.26
N LYS A 80 -1.63 15.94 15.68
CA LYS A 80 -1.45 17.31 15.16
C LYS A 80 -1.22 17.35 13.64
N ASN A 81 -0.65 16.29 13.07
CA ASN A 81 -0.35 16.18 11.65
C ASN A 81 -1.41 15.46 10.81
N CYS A 82 -2.44 14.86 11.44
CA CYS A 82 -3.62 14.39 10.72
C CYS A 82 -4.39 15.55 10.05
N PRO A 83 -5.33 15.32 9.12
CA PRO A 83 -6.25 16.37 8.66
C PRO A 83 -6.89 17.13 9.83
N ALA A 84 -6.90 18.46 9.77
CA ALA A 84 -7.49 19.28 10.82
C ALA A 84 -9.02 19.14 10.85
N ASN A 85 -9.66 19.39 12.00
CA ASN A 85 -11.13 19.43 12.08
C ASN A 85 -11.74 20.52 11.20
N SER A 86 -10.99 21.60 10.96
CA SER A 86 -11.34 22.68 10.03
C SER A 86 -10.86 22.45 8.60
N SER A 87 -10.44 21.23 8.25
CA SER A 87 -9.96 20.90 6.91
C SER A 87 -11.05 21.18 5.87
N THR A 88 -10.67 21.83 4.77
CA THR A 88 -11.55 21.98 3.59
C THR A 88 -11.54 20.75 2.69
N ASN A 89 -10.65 19.79 2.94
CA ASN A 89 -10.47 18.61 2.10
C ASN A 89 -11.36 17.42 2.52
N GLY A 90 -12.16 17.57 3.58
CA GLY A 90 -12.94 16.47 4.14
C GLY A 90 -13.28 16.68 5.61
N HIS A 91 -13.85 15.65 6.23
CA HIS A 91 -14.25 15.68 7.64
C HIS A 91 -14.00 14.33 8.32
N TRP A 92 -13.83 14.34 9.63
CA TRP A 92 -13.77 13.13 10.44
C TRP A 92 -15.17 12.61 10.72
N THR A 93 -15.35 11.29 10.71
CA THR A 93 -16.60 10.68 11.17
C THR A 93 -16.77 10.86 12.68
N GLU A 94 -15.67 10.79 13.43
CA GLU A 94 -15.65 10.95 14.88
C GLU A 94 -14.36 11.70 15.33
N GLU A 95 -13.60 11.15 16.28
CA GLU A 95 -12.39 11.78 16.79
C GLU A 95 -11.28 11.84 15.73
N ARG A 96 -10.60 12.99 15.67
CA ARG A 96 -9.51 13.24 14.74
C ARG A 96 -8.36 12.28 14.99
N GLY A 97 -8.00 11.51 13.96
CA GLY A 97 -6.89 10.57 14.02
C GLY A 97 -7.23 9.21 14.65
N GLU A 98 -8.48 9.03 15.09
CA GLU A 98 -9.01 7.79 15.68
C GLU A 98 -10.28 7.31 14.96
N SER A 99 -10.55 7.85 13.77
CA SER A 99 -11.75 7.54 13.00
C SER A 99 -11.49 7.69 11.50
N VAL A 100 -12.53 7.59 10.68
CA VAL A 100 -12.39 7.72 9.22
C VAL A 100 -12.38 9.19 8.83
N PHE A 101 -11.40 9.61 8.04
CA PHE A 101 -11.43 10.90 7.36
C PHE A 101 -12.07 10.74 5.98
N ILE A 102 -13.30 11.22 5.83
CA ILE A 102 -14.07 11.18 4.58
C ILE A 102 -13.66 12.36 3.69
N SER A 103 -13.46 12.11 2.40
CA SER A 103 -13.11 13.14 1.43
C SER A 103 -13.82 12.92 0.09
N ASP A 104 -14.46 13.97 -0.42
CA ASP A 104 -14.98 14.06 -1.79
C ASP A 104 -14.07 14.90 -2.70
N ASP A 105 -12.82 15.13 -2.29
CA ASP A 105 -11.89 15.93 -3.06
C ASP A 105 -11.63 15.27 -4.43
N PRO A 106 -11.77 16.00 -5.55
CA PRO A 106 -11.62 15.43 -6.90
C PRO A 106 -10.28 14.73 -7.14
N ARG A 107 -9.23 15.05 -6.36
CA ARG A 107 -7.92 14.42 -6.47
C ARG A 107 -7.89 12.96 -5.99
N VAL A 108 -8.84 12.57 -5.14
CA VAL A 108 -8.90 11.22 -4.53
C VAL A 108 -10.23 10.51 -4.75
N LYS A 109 -11.31 11.24 -5.09
CA LYS A 109 -12.66 10.70 -5.21
C LYS A 109 -12.73 9.43 -6.07
N ASP A 110 -12.18 9.46 -7.28
CA ASP A 110 -12.23 8.31 -8.19
C ASP A 110 -11.46 7.10 -7.64
N ILE A 111 -10.40 7.34 -6.87
CA ILE A 111 -9.64 6.27 -6.22
C ILE A 111 -10.49 5.67 -5.08
N LEU A 112 -11.09 6.50 -4.24
CA LEU A 112 -11.95 6.07 -3.13
C LEU A 112 -13.15 5.25 -3.64
N ASP A 113 -13.86 5.78 -4.65
CA ASP A 113 -15.00 5.10 -5.28
C ASP A 113 -14.60 3.74 -5.86
N LYS A 114 -13.43 3.67 -6.52
CA LYS A 114 -12.90 2.42 -7.08
C LYS A 114 -12.70 1.34 -6.03
N TYR A 115 -12.23 1.70 -4.84
CA TYR A 115 -12.01 0.75 -3.74
C TYR A 115 -13.25 0.59 -2.83
N GLY A 116 -14.37 1.24 -3.16
CA GLY A 116 -15.61 1.12 -2.40
C GLY A 116 -15.56 1.75 -1.00
N VAL A 117 -14.62 2.67 -0.76
CA VAL A 117 -14.45 3.37 0.52
C VAL A 117 -14.74 4.85 0.36
N LYS A 118 -15.16 5.52 1.43
CA LYS A 118 -15.44 6.98 1.42
C LYS A 118 -14.29 7.84 1.93
N GLY A 119 -13.25 7.21 2.43
CA GLY A 119 -12.18 7.88 3.16
C GLY A 119 -11.11 6.91 3.62
N VAL A 120 -10.23 7.41 4.49
CA VAL A 120 -9.13 6.65 5.08
C VAL A 120 -9.37 6.49 6.56
N GLU A 121 -9.28 5.27 7.07
CA GLU A 121 -9.33 4.99 8.51
C GLU A 121 -8.02 5.45 9.15
N TYR A 122 -8.14 6.09 10.32
CA TYR A 122 -7.00 6.40 11.17
C TYR A 122 -7.18 5.78 12.54
N LYS A 123 -6.06 5.38 13.12
CA LYS A 123 -5.95 5.04 14.54
C LYS A 123 -4.57 5.47 15.03
N ASN A 124 -4.48 5.95 16.27
CA ASN A 124 -3.25 6.47 16.84
C ASN A 124 -2.61 7.60 16.00
N GLY A 125 -3.43 8.35 15.24
CA GLY A 125 -2.99 9.34 14.27
C GLY A 125 -2.25 8.79 13.04
N ILE A 126 -2.35 7.49 12.76
CA ILE A 126 -1.71 6.81 11.63
C ILE A 126 -2.79 6.36 10.62
N PRO A 127 -2.68 6.72 9.33
CA PRO A 127 -3.63 6.29 8.31
C PRO A 127 -3.45 4.83 7.94
N ASP A 128 -4.54 4.16 7.60
CA ASP A 128 -4.51 2.87 6.90
C ASP A 128 -4.60 3.05 5.39
N PHE A 129 -3.45 2.90 4.71
CA PHE A 129 -3.40 2.88 3.25
C PHE A 129 -3.33 1.48 2.65
N SER A 130 -3.40 0.42 3.47
CA SER A 130 -3.39 -0.96 3.00
C SER A 130 -4.43 -1.22 1.89
N PRO A 131 -5.61 -0.56 1.86
CA PRO A 131 -6.57 -0.80 0.78
C PRO A 131 -6.14 -0.31 -0.60
N PHE A 132 -5.21 0.65 -0.63
CA PHE A 132 -4.73 1.27 -1.85
C PHE A 132 -3.35 0.75 -2.25
N ALA A 133 -2.70 -0.03 -1.38
CA ALA A 133 -1.38 -0.57 -1.61
C ALA A 133 -1.38 -1.61 -2.73
N VAL A 134 -0.33 -1.59 -3.54
CA VAL A 134 -0.11 -2.58 -4.62
C VAL A 134 1.18 -3.39 -4.42
N ALA A 135 2.00 -3.01 -3.45
CA ALA A 135 3.18 -3.73 -2.99
C ALA A 135 3.57 -3.26 -1.59
N GLU A 136 4.26 -4.13 -0.84
CA GLU A 136 4.86 -3.82 0.45
C GLU A 136 6.20 -4.52 0.55
N VAL A 137 7.22 -3.81 1.05
CA VAL A 137 8.54 -4.38 1.32
C VAL A 137 9.05 -3.91 2.67
N LYS A 138 10.03 -4.62 3.22
CA LYS A 138 10.81 -4.17 4.37
C LYS A 138 12.19 -3.74 3.91
N ILE A 139 12.61 -2.55 4.33
CA ILE A 139 13.96 -2.03 4.08
C ILE A 139 14.74 -1.92 5.40
N SER A 140 15.91 -2.55 5.45
CA SER A 140 16.81 -2.38 6.58
C SER A 140 17.46 -1.00 6.51
N GLY A 141 17.25 -0.15 7.52
CA GLY A 141 17.95 1.14 7.63
C GLY A 141 17.23 2.30 6.93
N MET A 142 15.90 2.36 7.00
CA MET A 142 15.16 3.56 6.59
C MET A 142 15.69 4.81 7.33
N THR A 143 15.80 5.92 6.60
CA THR A 143 16.28 7.21 7.12
C THR A 143 15.28 8.34 6.81
N ASP A 144 15.63 9.59 7.14
CA ASP A 144 14.87 10.77 6.69
C ASP A 144 15.12 11.13 5.21
N LYS A 145 16.08 10.48 4.54
CA LYS A 145 16.37 10.66 3.12
C LYS A 145 15.46 9.77 2.27
N ARG A 146 14.28 10.29 1.92
CA ARG A 146 13.29 9.62 1.06
C ARG A 146 13.87 9.01 -0.22
N VAL A 147 14.76 9.73 -0.89
CA VAL A 147 15.38 9.26 -2.14
C VAL A 147 16.14 7.95 -1.94
N ASP A 148 16.83 7.79 -0.82
CA ASP A 148 17.60 6.58 -0.53
C ASP A 148 16.67 5.44 -0.09
N ASN A 149 15.65 5.74 0.71
CA ASN A 149 14.60 4.77 1.06
C ASN A 149 13.91 4.21 -0.20
N PHE A 150 13.57 5.09 -1.16
CA PHE A 150 12.89 4.71 -2.39
C PHE A 150 13.75 3.81 -3.25
N LYS A 151 15.05 4.10 -3.38
CA LYS A 151 15.99 3.23 -4.10
C LYS A 151 16.09 1.84 -3.47
N SER A 152 16.14 1.77 -2.14
CA SER A 152 16.15 0.50 -1.41
C SER A 152 14.86 -0.29 -1.62
N ALA A 153 13.70 0.40 -1.59
CA ALA A 153 12.40 -0.23 -1.82
C ALA A 153 12.23 -0.70 -3.28
N ASP A 154 12.67 0.12 -4.25
CA ASP A 154 12.66 -0.23 -5.67
C ASP A 154 13.52 -1.47 -5.94
N ALA A 155 14.72 -1.54 -5.34
CA ALA A 155 15.60 -2.71 -5.45
C ALA A 155 14.98 -3.95 -4.81
N LYS A 156 14.35 -3.80 -3.62
CA LYS A 156 13.75 -4.93 -2.91
C LYS A 156 12.52 -5.47 -3.65
N LEU A 157 11.68 -4.60 -4.18
CA LEU A 157 10.54 -5.02 -4.99
C LEU A 157 11.02 -5.67 -6.29
N ALA A 158 12.03 -5.11 -6.97
CA ALA A 158 12.59 -5.72 -8.17
C ALA A 158 13.14 -7.14 -7.92
N GLU A 159 13.82 -7.36 -6.79
CA GLU A 159 14.30 -8.67 -6.35
C GLU A 159 13.14 -9.65 -6.16
N GLN A 160 12.10 -9.24 -5.42
CA GLN A 160 10.93 -10.08 -5.18
C GLN A 160 10.26 -10.51 -6.49
N LEU A 161 10.13 -9.60 -7.44
CA LEU A 161 9.42 -9.83 -8.69
C LEU A 161 10.22 -10.60 -9.74
N SER A 162 11.53 -10.67 -9.58
CA SER A 162 12.38 -11.34 -10.54
C SER A 162 12.23 -12.85 -10.40
N THR A 163 12.00 -13.52 -11.52
CA THR A 163 11.91 -14.98 -11.65
C THR A 163 12.95 -15.46 -12.67
N ASP A 164 13.15 -16.78 -12.78
CA ASP A 164 14.09 -17.36 -13.76
C ASP A 164 13.77 -16.96 -15.22
N GLY A 165 12.50 -16.64 -15.51
CA GLY A 165 12.04 -16.21 -16.83
C GLY A 165 12.08 -14.70 -17.07
N LYS A 166 12.20 -13.90 -16.00
CA LYS A 166 12.05 -12.45 -16.09
C LYS A 166 12.74 -11.71 -14.95
N VAL A 167 13.62 -10.78 -15.30
CA VAL A 167 14.37 -9.98 -14.32
C VAL A 167 13.92 -8.53 -14.39
N TYR A 168 13.59 -7.97 -13.22
CA TYR A 168 13.34 -6.54 -13.06
C TYR A 168 14.52 -5.86 -12.38
N THR A 169 14.74 -4.60 -12.73
CA THR A 169 15.70 -3.75 -12.04
C THR A 169 14.98 -2.69 -11.20
N ALA A 170 15.69 -2.12 -10.22
CA ALA A 170 15.19 -0.98 -9.46
C ALA A 170 14.74 0.19 -10.36
N LYS A 171 15.38 0.37 -11.52
CA LYS A 171 15.00 1.41 -12.49
C LYS A 171 13.66 1.12 -13.16
N ASP A 172 13.33 -0.15 -13.40
CA ASP A 172 12.04 -0.55 -13.97
C ASP A 172 10.91 -0.23 -13.00
N ILE A 173 11.12 -0.52 -11.71
CA ILE A 173 10.18 -0.17 -10.64
C ILE A 173 10.05 1.36 -10.51
N GLU A 174 11.17 2.09 -10.44
CA GLU A 174 11.17 3.56 -10.36
C GLU A 174 10.39 4.19 -11.53
N LYS A 175 10.66 3.72 -12.76
CA LYS A 175 9.99 4.18 -13.98
C LYS A 175 8.49 3.92 -13.88
N TRP A 176 8.09 2.69 -13.56
CA TRP A 176 6.68 2.33 -13.44
C TRP A 176 5.94 3.21 -12.44
N ARG A 177 6.52 3.43 -11.25
CA ARG A 177 5.90 4.28 -10.22
C ARG A 177 5.67 5.70 -10.71
N LYS A 178 6.65 6.28 -11.40
CA LYS A 178 6.56 7.64 -11.96
C LYS A 178 5.51 7.74 -13.05
N GLU A 179 5.48 6.78 -13.97
CA GLU A 179 4.53 6.75 -15.09
C GLU A 179 3.08 6.52 -14.63
N ASN A 180 2.88 5.81 -13.51
CA ASN A 180 1.55 5.48 -12.97
C ASN A 180 1.12 6.37 -11.79
N ASN A 181 1.91 7.38 -11.40
CA ASN A 181 1.66 8.27 -10.27
C ASN A 181 1.52 7.53 -8.91
N TYR A 182 2.49 6.67 -8.61
CA TYR A 182 2.64 5.99 -7.33
C TYR A 182 3.87 6.47 -6.56
N THR A 183 3.77 6.41 -5.24
CA THR A 183 4.84 6.76 -4.31
C THR A 183 5.01 5.66 -3.27
N TRP A 184 6.23 5.53 -2.76
CA TRP A 184 6.45 4.78 -1.54
C TRP A 184 5.96 5.59 -0.33
N HIS A 185 5.22 4.94 0.55
CA HIS A 185 4.74 5.44 1.83
C HIS A 185 5.48 4.70 2.94
N GLU A 186 6.37 5.40 3.64
CA GLU A 186 7.13 4.87 4.76
C GLU A 186 6.25 4.76 6.03
N LEU A 187 6.06 3.54 6.56
CA LEU A 187 5.29 3.32 7.80
C LEU A 187 6.08 3.73 9.05
N ASN A 188 5.36 3.91 10.16
CA ASN A 188 5.89 4.52 11.37
C ASN A 188 6.88 3.63 12.17
N ASP A 189 7.05 2.35 11.80
CA ASP A 189 8.06 1.45 12.37
C ASP A 189 9.49 1.72 11.87
N VAL A 190 9.63 2.57 10.85
CA VAL A 190 10.91 2.89 10.21
C VAL A 190 11.54 1.65 9.55
N GLU A 191 10.70 0.76 9.03
CA GLU A 191 11.13 -0.48 8.36
C GLU A 191 10.22 -0.83 7.17
N THR A 192 8.90 -0.81 7.39
CA THR A 192 7.90 -1.22 6.41
C THR A 192 7.58 -0.06 5.47
N ILE A 193 7.48 -0.34 4.17
CA ILE A 193 7.21 0.67 3.14
C ILE A 193 6.24 0.13 2.09
N GLN A 194 5.20 0.90 1.79
CA GLN A 194 4.09 0.49 0.91
C GLN A 194 4.06 1.31 -0.37
N LEU A 195 3.75 0.67 -1.50
CA LEU A 195 3.56 1.34 -2.76
C LEU A 195 2.09 1.71 -2.94
N VAL A 196 1.79 3.01 -2.88
CA VAL A 196 0.41 3.54 -2.91
C VAL A 196 0.27 4.67 -3.94
N PRO A 197 -0.95 5.00 -4.40
CA PRO A 197 -1.16 6.16 -5.26
C PRO A 197 -0.67 7.45 -4.59
N THR A 198 0.03 8.30 -5.33
CA THR A 198 0.60 9.55 -4.78
C THR A 198 -0.46 10.43 -4.12
N ASN A 199 -1.64 10.53 -4.72
CA ASN A 199 -2.74 11.37 -4.23
C ASN A 199 -3.35 10.85 -2.91
N ILE A 200 -3.28 9.53 -2.66
CA ILE A 200 -3.68 8.94 -1.38
C ILE A 200 -2.64 9.29 -0.30
N ASN A 201 -1.35 9.19 -0.60
CA ASN A 201 -0.31 9.56 0.36
C ASN A 201 -0.29 11.08 0.68
N ALA A 202 -0.59 11.94 -0.30
CA ALA A 202 -0.65 13.40 -0.11
C ALA A 202 -1.48 14.06 -1.23
N PRO A 203 -2.13 15.22 -0.99
CA PRO A 203 -2.03 16.08 0.19
C PRO A 203 -3.22 15.99 1.15
N ILE A 204 -4.22 15.15 0.85
CA ILE A 204 -5.50 15.09 1.59
C ILE A 204 -5.31 14.45 2.96
N PHE A 205 -4.83 13.21 2.96
CA PHE A 205 -4.70 12.35 4.13
C PHE A 205 -3.38 12.63 4.85
N LYS A 206 -3.25 13.84 5.42
CA LYS A 206 -2.03 14.27 6.12
C LYS A 206 -1.68 13.32 7.26
N HIS A 207 -0.38 13.08 7.49
CA HIS A 207 0.11 12.18 8.53
C HIS A 207 1.61 12.37 8.77
N LEU A 208 2.14 11.76 9.82
CA LEU A 208 3.57 11.49 9.98
C LEU A 208 3.84 10.04 9.58
N GLY A 209 4.86 9.82 8.75
CA GLY A 209 5.34 8.47 8.37
C GLY A 209 6.76 8.19 8.88
N GLY A 210 7.36 7.10 8.42
CA GLY A 210 8.66 6.60 8.87
C GLY A 210 9.82 7.60 8.80
N CYS A 211 9.88 8.46 7.77
CA CYS A 211 10.89 9.53 7.72
C CYS A 211 10.76 10.53 8.88
N SER A 212 9.53 10.85 9.29
CA SER A 212 9.27 11.76 10.42
C SER A 212 9.66 11.11 11.74
N GLU A 213 9.34 9.83 11.88
CA GLU A 213 9.72 9.00 13.03
C GLU A 213 11.26 8.93 13.15
N TYR A 214 11.99 8.62 12.07
CA TYR A 214 13.46 8.62 12.07
C TYR A 214 14.04 9.97 12.49
N LYS A 215 13.56 11.06 11.88
CA LYS A 215 14.02 12.42 12.16
C LYS A 215 13.81 12.84 13.63
N LYS A 216 12.78 12.30 14.29
CA LYS A 216 12.52 12.54 15.71
C LYS A 216 13.52 11.83 16.62
N GLY A 217 13.93 10.61 16.27
CA GLY A 217 14.88 9.81 17.06
C GLY A 217 16.35 10.20 16.88
N GLY A 218 16.69 10.90 15.78
CA GLY A 218 18.04 11.46 15.56
C GLY A 218 18.30 12.79 16.26
N LYS A 219 17.46 13.20 17.20
CA LYS A 219 17.59 14.44 17.99
C LYS A 219 17.95 14.14 19.44
#